data_AF-A0A0D0CIX6-F1
#
_entry.id   AF-A0A0D0CIX6-F1
#
_cell.length_a   1.000
_cell.length_b   1.000
_cell.length_c   1.000
_cell.angle_alpha   90.00
_cell.angle_beta   90.00
_cell.angle_gamma   90.00
#
_symmetry.space_group_name_H-M   'P 1'
#
loop_
_entity.id
_entity.type
_entity.pdbx_description
1 polymer ?
#
loop_
_entity_poly.entity_id
_entity_poly.type
_entity_poly.pdbx_seq_one_letter_code
_entity_poly.pdbx_strand_id
1 'polypeptide(L)'
;MPLKTGHYLIINSGKCVGRPLIEDRSNNPKPIILLPRGFREQEIKWVIEGDDHKGYTVSIRGDPTAPIDSKVFALLHEREKAEKWHIEPVKQRGPNRYVYYSACTCTLRIPHS
;
A
#
# COMPACT_ATOMS: atom_id res chain seq x y z
N MET A 1 -0.42 -0.74 19.48
CA MET A 1 -0.59 -2.15 19.12
C MET A 1 -0.16 -2.31 17.68
N PRO A 2 0.59 -3.38 17.35
CA PRO A 2 0.98 -3.69 15.99
C PRO A 2 -0.25 -3.97 15.13
N LEU A 3 -0.14 -3.71 13.83
CA LEU A 3 -1.21 -4.01 12.88
C LEU A 3 -1.33 -5.53 12.74
N LYS A 4 -2.56 -6.06 12.81
CA LYS A 4 -2.78 -7.50 12.62
C LYS A 4 -2.66 -7.86 11.14
N THR A 5 -2.21 -9.06 10.83
CA THR A 5 -2.33 -9.58 9.47
C THR A 5 -3.81 -9.67 9.08
N GLY A 6 -4.16 -9.29 7.85
CA GLY A 6 -5.53 -9.38 7.36
C GLY A 6 -5.85 -8.49 6.16
N HIS A 7 -7.14 -8.30 5.94
CA HIS A 7 -7.68 -7.48 4.85
C HIS A 7 -7.96 -6.06 5.31
N TYR A 8 -7.50 -5.09 4.50
CA TYR A 8 -7.59 -3.68 4.84
C TYR A 8 -8.07 -2.84 3.66
N LEU A 9 -8.69 -1.72 4.00
CA LEU A 9 -8.90 -0.60 3.11
C LEU A 9 -7.89 0.49 3.50
N ILE A 10 -7.07 0.93 2.54
CA ILE A 10 -6.10 2.01 2.76
C ILE A 10 -6.70 3.30 2.19
N ILE A 11 -6.87 4.31 3.05
CA ILE A 11 -7.45 5.60 2.71
C ILE A 11 -6.41 6.68 2.97
N ASN A 12 -6.21 7.56 1.99
CA ASN A 12 -5.48 8.82 2.18
C ASN A 12 -6.37 10.00 1.78
N SER A 13 -6.51 10.97 2.70
CA SER A 13 -7.24 12.22 2.46
C SER A 13 -8.66 12.01 1.92
N GLY A 14 -9.35 10.98 2.45
CA GLY A 14 -10.71 10.61 2.05
C GLY A 14 -10.82 9.91 0.69
N LYS A 15 -9.69 9.55 0.06
CA LYS A 15 -9.64 8.77 -1.19
C LYS A 15 -9.01 7.40 -0.92
N CYS A 16 -9.53 6.38 -1.57
CA CYS A 16 -8.93 5.06 -1.48
C CYS A 16 -7.59 5.03 -2.22
N VAL A 17 -6.64 4.27 -1.68
CA VAL A 17 -5.34 4.01 -2.29
C VAL A 17 -5.39 2.62 -2.93
N GLY A 18 -4.88 2.48 -4.16
CA GLY A 18 -4.89 1.18 -4.82
C GLY A 18 -4.39 1.22 -6.26
N ARG A 19 -4.74 0.18 -7.01
CA ARG A 19 -4.48 0.07 -8.46
C ARG A 19 -5.66 0.61 -9.27
N PRO A 20 -5.43 1.24 -10.43
CA PRO A 20 -6.51 1.67 -11.31
C PRO A 20 -7.34 0.48 -11.82
N LEU A 21 -8.59 0.73 -12.21
CA LEU A 21 -9.46 -0.29 -12.84
C LEU A 21 -8.98 -0.65 -14.24
N ILE A 22 -8.60 0.37 -15.00
CA ILE A 22 -8.08 0.25 -16.35
C ILE A 22 -6.57 0.32 -16.24
N GLU A 23 -5.93 -0.80 -16.52
CA GLU A 23 -4.48 -0.93 -16.60
C GLU A 23 -4.08 -1.26 -18.04
N ASP A 24 -2.88 -0.84 -18.44
CA ASP A 24 -2.29 -1.39 -19.64
C ASP A 24 -2.08 -2.92 -19.49
N ARG A 25 -2.00 -3.64 -20.61
CA ARG A 25 -1.80 -5.09 -20.63
C ARG A 25 -0.33 -5.51 -20.49
N SER A 26 0.58 -4.57 -20.20
CA SER A 26 1.98 -4.92 -19.99
C SER A 26 2.16 -5.63 -18.66
N ASN A 27 3.26 -6.37 -18.56
CA ASN A 27 3.69 -7.05 -17.34
C ASN A 27 4.54 -6.16 -16.42
N ASN A 28 4.59 -4.86 -16.73
CA ASN A 28 5.34 -3.89 -15.93
C ASN A 28 4.69 -3.71 -14.55
N PRO A 29 5.48 -3.30 -13.54
CA PRO A 29 4.94 -2.91 -12.24
C PRO A 29 3.80 -1.91 -12.38
N LYS A 30 2.72 -2.10 -11.63
CA LYS A 30 1.51 -1.27 -11.71
C LYS A 30 1.54 -0.19 -10.64
N PRO A 31 1.35 1.09 -10.99
CA PRO A 31 1.45 2.16 -10.01
C PRO A 31 0.33 2.06 -8.98
N ILE A 32 0.68 2.34 -7.73
CA ILE A 32 -0.27 2.55 -6.64
C ILE A 32 -0.59 4.04 -6.57
N ILE A 33 -1.86 4.38 -6.74
CA ILE A 33 -2.34 5.76 -6.87
C ILE A 33 -3.51 6.06 -5.92
N LEU A 34 -3.82 7.35 -5.78
CA LEU A 34 -5.11 7.79 -5.24
C LEU A 34 -6.20 7.52 -6.27
N LEU A 35 -7.20 6.75 -5.87
CA LEU A 35 -8.32 6.41 -6.73
C LEU A 35 -9.36 7.55 -6.74
N PRO A 36 -9.98 7.82 -7.89
CA PRO A 36 -11.04 8.82 -7.99
C PRO A 36 -12.25 8.46 -7.11
N ARG A 37 -13.07 9.46 -6.80
CA ARG A 37 -14.33 9.25 -6.05
C ARG A 37 -15.25 8.33 -6.85
N GLY A 38 -15.95 7.43 -6.16
CA GLY A 38 -16.88 6.47 -6.78
C GLY A 38 -16.35 5.05 -6.93
N PHE A 39 -15.10 4.79 -6.54
CA PHE A 39 -14.62 3.41 -6.37
C PHE A 39 -15.39 2.70 -5.26
N ARG A 40 -15.83 1.48 -5.52
CA ARG A 40 -16.47 0.63 -4.51
C ARG A 40 -15.39 0.08 -3.59
N GLU A 41 -15.48 0.40 -2.31
CA GLU A 41 -14.54 -0.07 -1.28
C GLU A 41 -14.38 -1.60 -1.28
N GLN A 42 -15.45 -2.32 -1.67
CA GLN A 42 -15.45 -3.78 -1.79
C GLN A 42 -14.48 -4.31 -2.86
N GLU A 43 -14.11 -3.49 -3.85
CA GLU A 43 -13.19 -3.83 -4.93
C GLU A 43 -11.72 -3.52 -4.57
N ILE A 44 -11.50 -2.77 -3.48
CA ILE A 44 -10.17 -2.34 -3.04
C ILE A 44 -9.84 -3.07 -1.74
N LYS A 45 -9.29 -4.27 -1.90
CA LYS A 45 -8.85 -5.10 -0.77
C LYS A 45 -7.34 -5.21 -0.77
N TRP A 46 -6.73 -4.55 0.21
CA TRP A 46 -5.33 -4.78 0.53
C TRP A 46 -5.21 -6.02 1.41
N VAL A 47 -4.14 -6.77 1.22
CA VAL A 47 -3.72 -7.84 2.10
C VAL A 47 -2.43 -7.37 2.76
N ILE A 48 -2.43 -7.32 4.08
CA ILE A 48 -1.24 -6.96 4.85
C ILE A 48 -0.87 -8.19 5.68
N GLU A 49 0.33 -8.69 5.47
CA GLU A 49 0.85 -9.90 6.10
C GLU A 49 2.21 -9.64 6.73
N GLY A 50 2.42 -10.13 7.95
CA GLY A 50 3.66 -9.97 8.69
C GLY A 50 3.45 -9.41 10.10
N ASP A 51 4.54 -8.87 10.63
CA ASP A 51 4.61 -8.35 12.00
C ASP A 51 5.52 -7.11 12.06
N ASP A 52 5.48 -6.41 13.18
CA ASP A 52 6.24 -5.18 13.44
C ASP A 52 7.76 -5.40 13.57
N HIS A 53 8.21 -6.63 13.80
CA HIS A 53 9.63 -6.96 13.93
C HIS A 53 10.29 -7.22 12.57
N LYS A 54 9.61 -7.94 11.68
CA LYS A 54 10.12 -8.32 10.34
C LYS A 54 9.63 -7.41 9.22
N GLY A 55 8.68 -6.53 9.53
CA GLY A 55 7.97 -5.72 8.55
C GLY A 55 6.84 -6.48 7.86
N TYR A 56 6.02 -5.72 7.16
CA TYR A 56 4.81 -6.18 6.52
C TYR A 56 4.98 -6.28 5.00
N THR A 57 4.54 -7.38 4.42
CA THR A 57 4.23 -7.43 2.99
C THR A 57 2.87 -6.78 2.78
N VAL A 58 2.81 -5.80 1.88
CA VAL A 58 1.57 -5.09 1.54
C VAL A 58 1.24 -5.38 0.08
N SER A 59 0.11 -6.05 -0.15
CA SER A 59 -0.28 -6.59 -1.45
C SER A 59 -1.68 -6.15 -1.86
N ILE A 60 -1.91 -5.98 -3.16
CA ILE A 60 -3.22 -5.66 -3.73
C ILE A 60 -3.45 -6.45 -5.02
N ARG A 61 -4.64 -7.05 -5.14
CA ARG A 61 -4.99 -7.97 -6.24
C ARG A 61 -3.97 -9.10 -6.42
N GLY A 62 -3.35 -9.56 -5.33
CA GLY A 62 -2.37 -10.65 -5.31
C GLY A 62 -0.92 -10.26 -5.63
N ASP A 63 -0.65 -9.00 -5.94
CA ASP A 63 0.69 -8.51 -6.25
C ASP A 63 1.27 -7.72 -5.04
N PRO A 64 2.47 -8.07 -4.56
CA PRO A 64 3.13 -7.35 -3.48
C PRO A 64 3.69 -6.02 -3.98
N THR A 65 3.99 -5.11 -3.05
CA THR A 65 4.43 -3.75 -3.41
C THR A 65 5.89 -3.46 -3.06
N ALA A 66 6.50 -2.59 -3.86
CA ALA A 66 7.84 -2.06 -3.63
C ALA A 66 7.96 -0.59 -4.05
N PRO A 67 8.90 0.17 -3.47
CA PRO A 67 9.26 1.50 -3.94
C PRO A 67 10.08 1.41 -5.23
N ILE A 68 9.66 2.15 -6.26
CA ILE A 68 10.41 2.35 -7.51
C ILE A 68 10.34 3.85 -7.83
N ASP A 69 11.49 4.49 -8.04
CA ASP A 69 11.59 5.94 -8.36
C ASP A 69 10.76 6.84 -7.42
N SER A 70 10.87 6.61 -6.11
CA SER A 70 10.13 7.34 -5.06
C SER A 70 8.60 7.23 -5.12
N LYS A 71 8.07 6.28 -5.90
CA LYS A 71 6.64 5.93 -5.97
C LYS A 71 6.47 4.48 -5.57
N VAL A 72 5.23 4.07 -5.30
CA VAL A 72 4.93 2.69 -4.94
C VAL A 72 4.26 1.98 -6.10
N PHE A 73 4.73 0.77 -6.37
CA PHE A 73 4.22 -0.07 -7.44
C PHE A 73 3.90 -1.47 -6.91
N ALA A 74 2.86 -2.08 -7.48
CA ALA A 74 2.60 -3.51 -7.37
C ALA A 74 3.47 -4.26 -8.37
N LEU A 75 4.23 -5.24 -7.89
CA LEU A 75 5.15 -6.06 -8.65
C LEU A 75 4.40 -7.26 -9.25
N LEU A 76 4.14 -7.22 -10.56
CA LEU A 76 3.54 -8.34 -11.29
C LEU A 76 4.55 -9.47 -11.53
N HIS A 77 5.83 -9.11 -11.66
CA HIS A 77 6.99 -10.00 -11.79
C HIS A 77 8.04 -9.59 -10.75
N GLU A 78 9.04 -10.46 -10.54
CA GLU A 78 10.11 -10.25 -9.55
C GLU A 78 9.56 -9.98 -8.14
N ARG A 79 8.52 -10.73 -7.74
CA ARG A 79 7.82 -10.56 -6.47
C ARG A 79 8.73 -10.75 -5.25
N GLU A 80 9.85 -11.43 -5.42
CA GLU A 80 10.93 -11.57 -4.44
C GLU A 80 11.62 -10.24 -4.09
N LYS A 81 11.53 -9.22 -4.96
CA LYS A 81 12.01 -7.86 -4.71
C LYS A 81 11.01 -7.00 -3.94
N ALA A 82 9.91 -7.59 -3.47
CA ALA A 82 8.91 -6.88 -2.67
C ALA A 82 9.52 -6.30 -1.39
N GLU A 83 9.10 -5.08 -1.06
CA GLU A 83 9.58 -4.38 0.13
C GLU A 83 8.90 -4.91 1.40
N LYS A 84 9.65 -4.90 2.49
CA LYS A 84 9.10 -5.08 3.84
C LYS A 84 8.79 -3.71 4.43
N TRP A 85 7.50 -3.41 4.54
CA TRP A 85 7.01 -2.11 5.00
C TRP A 85 6.96 -2.08 6.53
N HIS A 86 7.44 -1.00 7.13
CA HIS A 86 7.19 -0.69 8.53
C HIS A 86 5.91 0.14 8.64
N ILE A 87 4.94 -0.36 9.40
CA ILE A 87 3.62 0.27 9.56
C ILE A 87 3.42 0.59 11.04
N GLU A 88 3.37 1.89 11.36
CA GLU A 88 3.23 2.34 12.74
C GLU A 88 1.94 3.14 12.96
N PRO A 89 1.23 2.92 14.09
CA PRO A 89 0.04 3.69 14.44
C PRO A 89 0.40 5.13 14.85
N VAL A 90 -0.26 6.11 14.24
CA VAL A 90 -0.14 7.53 14.63
C VAL A 90 -1.14 7.83 15.74
N LYS A 91 -0.74 7.53 16.98
CA LYS A 91 -1.60 7.65 18.18
C LYS A 91 -2.19 9.05 18.38
N GLN A 92 -1.51 10.10 17.92
CA GLN A 92 -1.93 11.49 18.11
C GLN A 92 -3.12 11.93 17.22
N ARG A 93 -3.46 11.17 16.18
CA ARG A 93 -4.53 11.55 15.22
C ARG A 93 -5.80 10.67 15.32
N GLY A 94 -5.95 9.91 16.40
CA GLY A 94 -7.07 9.01 16.65
C GLY A 94 -6.84 7.56 16.19
N PRO A 95 -7.77 6.64 16.50
CA PRO A 95 -7.67 5.23 16.10
C PRO A 95 -7.64 5.08 14.57
N ASN A 96 -6.99 4.02 14.07
CA ASN A 96 -6.91 3.62 12.65
C ASN A 96 -6.12 4.53 11.69
N ARG A 97 -5.19 5.33 12.19
CA ARG A 97 -4.26 6.08 11.34
C ARG A 97 -2.86 5.49 11.42
N TYR A 98 -2.28 5.18 10.28
CA TYR A 98 -0.96 4.54 10.17
C TYR A 98 -0.07 5.32 9.21
N VAL A 99 1.24 5.34 9.49
CA VAL A 99 2.26 5.81 8.55
C VAL A 99 3.04 4.61 8.04
N TYR A 100 3.32 4.62 6.74
CA TYR A 100 4.05 3.58 6.03
C TYR A 100 5.46 4.08 5.72
N TYR A 101 6.47 3.37 6.20
CA TYR A 101 7.88 3.61 5.91
C TYR A 101 8.46 2.39 5.19
N SER A 102 9.20 2.60 4.11
CA SER A 102 10.12 1.59 3.58
C SER A 102 11.40 1.61 4.42
N ALA A 103 12.04 0.45 4.59
CA ALA A 103 13.32 0.32 5.28
C ALA A 103 14.43 1.15 4.59
N CYS A 104 14.30 1.41 3.29
CA CYS A 104 15.16 2.30 2.51
C CYS A 104 14.64 3.74 2.47
N THR A 105 14.50 4.42 3.62
CA THR A 105 14.21 5.88 3.79
C THR A 105 13.06 6.50 2.96
N CYS A 106 12.30 5.72 2.20
CA CYS A 106 11.16 6.18 1.43
C CYS A 106 9.92 6.07 2.31
N THR A 107 9.54 7.19 2.91
CA THR A 107 8.19 7.32 3.47
C THR A 107 7.21 7.32 2.32
N LEU A 108 6.17 6.49 2.37
CA LEU A 108 5.04 6.59 1.44
C LEU A 108 4.34 7.94 1.70
N ARG A 109 4.85 9.00 1.09
CA ARG A 109 4.20 10.32 1.04
C ARG A 109 3.32 10.32 -0.19
N ILE A 110 2.08 9.91 -0.03
CA ILE A 110 1.08 10.11 -1.08
C ILE A 110 0.77 11.62 -1.09
N PRO A 111 1.16 12.37 -2.13
CA PRO A 111 1.06 13.83 -2.14
C PRO A 111 -0.39 14.29 -2.01
N HIS A 112 -0.59 15.35 -1.22
CA HIS A 112 -1.83 16.13 -1.23
C HIS A 112 -1.88 16.92 -2.54
N SER A 113 -2.94 16.75 -3.33
CA SER A 113 -3.35 17.71 -4.36
C SER A 113 -4.39 18.65 -3.77
#